data_AF-A0A7V0NYA1-F1
#
_entry.id   AF-A0A7V0NYA1-F1
#
_cell.length_a   1.000
_cell.length_b   1.000
_cell.length_c   1.000
_cell.angle_alpha   90.00
_cell.angle_beta   90.00
_cell.angle_gamma   90.00
#
_symmetry.space_group_name_H-M   'P 1'
#
loop_
_entity.id
_entity.type
_entity.pdbx_description
1 polymer ?
#
loop_
_entity_poly.entity_id
_entity_poly.type
_entity_poly.pdbx_seq_one_letter_code
_entity_poly.pdbx_strand_id
1 'polypeptide(L)' 'LVVFHAGTGIKNSETVATGGRVLGVTALGKDIRTAKKRAYTAIDKIKFDGMQYRKDIADKAINRLEKQDS' A
#
# COMPACT_ATOMS: atom_id res chain seq x y z
N LEU A 1 4.20 -7.69 -6.85
CA LEU A 1 3.22 -7.14 -5.90
C LEU A 1 3.10 -8.17 -4.81
N VAL A 2 3.17 -7.76 -3.54
CA VAL A 2 3.04 -8.65 -2.39
C VAL A 2 2.12 -7.97 -1.39
N VAL A 3 1.16 -8.71 -0.85
CA VAL A 3 0.27 -8.26 0.23
C VAL A 3 0.61 -9.08 1.47
N PHE A 4 1.11 -8.40 2.48
CA PHE A 4 1.42 -8.99 3.78
C PHE A 4 0.23 -8.84 4.70
N HIS A 5 -0.19 -9.95 5.30
CA HIS A 5 -1.21 -9.96 6.33
C HIS A 5 -0.59 -9.57 7.67
N ALA A 6 -1.24 -8.64 8.38
CA ALA A 6 -0.90 -8.25 9.74
C ALA A 6 -2.12 -8.54 10.65
N GLY A 7 -2.91 -7.52 10.99
CA GLY A 7 -4.16 -7.66 11.75
C GLY A 7 -5.31 -8.22 10.92
N THR A 8 -5.17 -9.45 10.41
CA THR A 8 -6.23 -10.18 9.72
C THR A 8 -6.52 -11.51 10.40
N GLY A 9 -7.76 -11.98 10.32
CA GLY A 9 -8.18 -13.33 10.72
C GLY A 9 -9.12 -13.95 9.69
N ILE A 10 -9.52 -15.19 9.96
CA ILE A 10 -10.56 -15.88 9.18
C ILE A 10 -11.81 -16.03 10.04
N LYS A 11 -12.96 -15.61 9.52
CA LYS A 11 -14.28 -15.80 10.14
C LYS A 11 -15.26 -16.24 9.06
N ASN A 12 -15.98 -17.35 9.27
CA ASN A 12 -16.92 -17.89 8.28
C ASN A 12 -16.29 -18.07 6.89
N SER A 13 -15.02 -18.53 6.83
CA SER A 13 -14.23 -18.66 5.59
C SER A 13 -13.92 -17.34 4.86
N GLU A 14 -14.21 -16.19 5.46
CA GLU A 14 -13.87 -14.86 4.94
C GLU A 14 -12.67 -14.28 5.69
N THR A 15 -11.88 -13.46 5.00
CA THR A 15 -10.80 -12.69 5.63
C THR A 15 -11.36 -11.44 6.26
N VAL A 16 -11.11 -11.25 7.55
CA VAL A 16 -11.61 -10.10 8.33
C VAL A 16 -10.47 -9.31 8.95
N ALA A 17 -10.66 -8.00 9.12
CA ALA A 17 -9.73 -7.15 9.86
C ALA A 17 -9.90 -7.36 11.38
N THR A 18 -8.79 -7.51 12.10
CA THR A 18 -8.77 -7.81 13.55
C THR A 18 -7.93 -6.84 14.39
N GLY A 19 -7.36 -5.79 13.78
CA GLY A 19 -6.55 -4.79 14.48
C GLY A 19 -6.32 -3.51 13.66
N GLY A 20 -5.55 -2.57 14.22
CA GLY A 20 -5.35 -1.25 13.60
C GLY A 20 -4.50 -1.26 12.32
N ARG A 21 -3.47 -2.10 12.24
CA ARG A 21 -2.66 -2.31 11.01
C ARG A 21 -3.05 -3.64 10.40
N VAL A 22 -3.81 -3.61 9.31
CA VAL A 22 -4.45 -4.79 8.73
C VAL A 22 -3.58 -5.45 7.67
N LEU A 23 -3.15 -4.69 6.65
CA LEU A 23 -2.37 -5.18 5.52
C LEU A 23 -1.15 -4.30 5.24
N GLY A 24 -0.07 -4.91 4.75
CA GLY A 24 1.06 -4.23 4.13
C GLY A 24 1.10 -4.50 2.63
N VAL A 25 0.82 -3.49 1.79
CA VAL A 25 0.85 -3.64 0.33
C VAL A 25 2.18 -3.13 -0.22
N THR A 26 2.97 -4.04 -0.78
CA THR A 26 4.32 -3.76 -1.29
C THR A 26 4.41 -4.04 -2.78
N ALA A 27 4.92 -3.07 -3.54
CA ALA A 27 5.17 -3.22 -4.96
C ALA A 27 6.62 -2.87 -5.31
N LEU A 28 7.17 -3.61 -6.27
CA LEU A 28 8.43 -3.29 -6.91
C LEU A 28 8.15 -2.58 -8.25
N GLY A 29 9.06 -1.73 -8.68
CA GLY A 29 9.01 -1.04 -9.97
C GLY A 29 10.42 -0.68 -10.41
N LYS A 30 10.58 -0.31 -11.68
CA LYS A 30 11.86 0.17 -12.24
C LYS A 30 12.40 1.42 -11.53
N ASP A 31 11.51 2.19 -10.91
CA ASP A 31 11.78 3.40 -10.15
C ASP A 31 10.73 3.55 -9.04
N ILE A 32 10.97 4.51 -8.12
CA ILE A 32 10.09 4.77 -6.98
C ILE A 32 8.68 5.20 -7.43
N ARG A 33 8.56 5.97 -8.51
CA ARG A 33 7.27 6.39 -9.09
C ARG A 33 6.42 5.21 -9.50
N THR A 34 7.02 4.28 -10.23
CA THR A 34 6.38 3.07 -10.75
C THR A 34 6.00 2.15 -9.59
N ALA A 35 6.90 1.97 -8.60
CA ALA A 35 6.61 1.21 -7.39
C ALA A 35 5.43 1.81 -6.61
N LYS A 36 5.44 3.13 -6.37
CA LYS A 36 4.35 3.88 -5.72
C LYS A 36 3.03 3.67 -6.46
N LYS A 37 3.00 3.93 -7.78
CA LYS A 37 1.80 3.77 -8.61
C LYS A 37 1.23 2.35 -8.50
N ARG A 38 2.08 1.33 -8.62
CA ARG A 38 1.65 -0.08 -8.53
C ARG A 38 1.09 -0.43 -7.15
N ALA A 39 1.68 0.07 -6.08
CA ALA A 39 1.17 -0.15 -4.72
C ALA A 39 -0.22 0.47 -4.54
N TYR A 40 -0.41 1.72 -4.97
CA TYR A 40 -1.71 2.40 -4.86
C TYR A 40 -2.79 1.77 -5.74
N THR A 41 -2.47 1.38 -6.98
CA THR A 41 -3.41 0.64 -7.84
C THR A 41 -3.83 -0.69 -7.24
N ALA A 42 -2.96 -1.36 -6.48
CA ALA A 42 -3.32 -2.58 -5.76
C ALA A 42 -4.23 -2.29 -4.55
N ILE A 43 -3.95 -1.21 -3.80
CA ILE A 43 -4.80 -0.76 -2.69
C ILE A 43 -6.22 -0.43 -3.17
N ASP A 44 -6.37 0.14 -4.37
CA ASP A 44 -7.69 0.49 -4.92
C ASP A 44 -8.62 -0.73 -5.09
N LYS A 45 -8.05 -1.94 -5.22
CA LYS A 45 -8.79 -3.20 -5.35
C LYS A 45 -9.18 -3.82 -4.00
N ILE A 46 -8.71 -3.27 -2.89
CA ILE A 46 -8.98 -3.78 -1.54
C ILE A 46 -9.99 -2.84 -0.88
N LYS A 47 -11.07 -3.40 -0.33
CA LYS A 47 -12.12 -2.64 0.37
C LYS A 47 -12.59 -3.44 1.59
N PHE A 48 -12.70 -2.75 2.72
CA PHE A 48 -13.35 -3.23 3.93
C PHE A 48 -13.77 -2.01 4.77
N ASP A 49 -14.71 -2.20 5.68
CA ASP A 49 -15.24 -1.12 6.49
C ASP A 49 -14.16 -0.46 7.36
N GLY A 50 -14.21 0.87 7.47
CA GLY A 50 -13.24 1.66 8.22
C GLY A 50 -11.80 1.67 7.67
N MET A 51 -11.55 1.15 6.46
CA MET A 51 -10.21 1.14 5.87
C MET A 51 -9.62 2.55 5.72
N GLN A 52 -8.41 2.75 6.25
CA GLN A 52 -7.66 3.99 6.12
C GLN A 52 -6.24 3.70 5.64
N TYR A 53 -5.71 4.56 4.78
CA TYR A 53 -4.32 4.50 4.33
C TYR A 53 -3.84 5.88 3.87
N ARG A 54 -2.55 6.11 4.00
CA ARG A 54 -1.89 7.32 3.52
C ARG A 54 -1.75 7.31 2.00
N LYS A 55 -1.97 8.45 1.34
CA LYS A 55 -1.81 8.62 -0.12
C LYS A 55 -0.46 9.21 -0.55
N ASP A 56 0.34 9.61 0.43
CA ASP A 56 1.58 10.37 0.25
C ASP A 56 2.87 9.55 0.49
N ILE A 57 2.76 8.22 0.60
CA ILE A 57 3.94 7.37 0.78
C ILE A 57 4.83 7.53 -0.45
N ALA A 58 6.13 7.70 -0.20
CA ALA A 58 7.20 7.96 -1.16
C ALA A 58 7.26 9.37 -1.80
N ASP A 59 6.33 10.29 -1.53
CA ASP A 59 6.36 11.63 -2.18
C ASP A 59 7.61 12.44 -1.85
N LYS A 60 8.06 12.40 -0.59
CA LYS A 60 9.31 13.08 -0.20
C LYS A 60 10.53 12.57 -0.97
N ALA A 61 10.59 11.26 -1.25
CA ALA A 61 11.68 10.66 -2.00
C ALA A 61 11.59 11.03 -3.49
N ILE A 62 10.39 11.02 -4.06
CA ILE A 62 10.14 11.42 -5.44
C ILE A 62 10.56 12.90 -5.65
N ASN A 63 10.09 13.80 -4.79
CA ASN A 63 10.43 15.22 -4.86
C ASN A 63 11.94 15.49 -4.73
N ARG A 64 12.65 14.66 -3.96
CA ARG A 64 14.11 14.77 -3.84
C ARG A 64 14.82 14.38 -5.13
N LEU A 65 14.38 13.30 -5.78
CA LEU A 65 14.97 12.84 -7.05
C LEU A 65 14.74 13.85 -8.18
N GLU A 66 13.54 14.41 -8.28
CA GLU A 66 13.23 15.45 -9.28
C GLU A 66 14.13 16.70 -9.16
N LYS A 67 14.45 17.10 -7.93
CA LYS A 67 15.35 18.24 -7.67
C LYS A 67 16.82 17.96 -7.99
N GLN A 68 17.23 16.70 -8.08
CA GLN A 68 18.60 16.32 -8.46
C GLN A 68 18.77 16.22 -9.97
N ASP A 69 17.68 15.94 -10.69
CA ASP A 69 17.65 15.85 -12.16
C ASP A 69 17.41 17.22 -12.84
N SER A 70 17.27 18.29 -12.06
CA SER A 70 17.07 19.69 -12.50
C SER A 70 18.34 20.52 -12.31
#